data_AF-M1ZU11-F1
#
_entry.id   AF-M1ZU11-F1
#
_cell.length_a   1.000
_cell.length_b   1.000
_cell.length_c   1.000
_cell.angle_alpha   90.00
_cell.angle_beta   90.00
_cell.angle_gamma   90.00
#
_symmetry.space_group_name_H-M   'P 1'
#
loop_
_entity.id
_entity.type
_entity.pdbx_description
1 polymer ?
#
loop_
_entity_poly.entity_id
_entity_poly.type
_entity_poly.pdbx_seq_one_letter_code
_entity_poly.pdbx_strand_id
1 'polypeptide(L)'
;MHLKQEIKDIRKNFDNVNISNYRFALSKITLREGITEEEAIEYFWIFQEMFNGYFESKTYENCEFNGLIKEHEIKLGKILNIMLYGIVKED
;
A
#
# COMPACT_ATOMS: atom_id res chain seq x y z
N MET A 1 -19.57 -5.85 -11.87
CA MET A 1 -18.66 -4.69 -12.07
C MET A 1 -17.98 -4.86 -13.43
N HIS A 2 -18.38 -4.08 -14.43
CA HIS A 2 -18.12 -4.36 -15.85
C HIS A 2 -16.66 -4.21 -16.30
N LEU A 3 -15.75 -3.61 -15.52
CA LEU A 3 -14.38 -3.28 -15.97
C LEU A 3 -13.27 -3.87 -15.08
N LYS A 4 -13.62 -4.75 -14.14
CA LYS A 4 -12.65 -5.25 -13.14
C LYS A 4 -11.45 -5.94 -13.78
N GLN A 5 -11.70 -6.72 -14.84
CA GLN A 5 -10.65 -7.46 -15.53
C GLN A 5 -9.75 -6.54 -16.37
N GLU A 6 -10.35 -5.62 -17.14
CA GLU A 6 -9.60 -4.63 -17.94
C GLU A 6 -8.71 -3.74 -17.08
N ILE A 7 -9.24 -3.27 -15.93
CA ILE A 7 -8.45 -2.49 -14.96
C ILE A 7 -7.28 -3.31 -14.43
N LYS A 8 -7.51 -4.59 -14.09
CA LYS A 8 -6.46 -5.49 -13.61
C LYS A 8 -5.37 -5.70 -14.67
N ASP A 9 -5.76 -5.85 -15.93
CA ASP A 9 -4.82 -6.08 -17.03
C ASP A 9 -3.98 -4.83 -17.32
N ILE A 10 -4.58 -3.64 -17.29
CA ILE A 10 -3.86 -2.35 -17.43
C ILE A 10 -2.90 -2.12 -16.26
N ARG A 11 -3.34 -2.42 -15.03
CA ARG A 11 -2.53 -2.22 -13.81
C ARG A 11 -1.41 -3.25 -13.64
N LYS A 12 -1.45 -4.39 -14.35
CA LYS A 12 -0.53 -5.51 -14.14
C LYS A 12 0.95 -5.12 -14.07
N ASN A 13 1.42 -4.26 -14.97
CA ASN A 13 2.82 -3.81 -14.96
C ASN A 13 3.14 -2.96 -13.73
N PHE A 14 2.23 -2.09 -13.32
CA PHE A 14 2.36 -1.28 -12.12
C PHE A 14 2.34 -2.14 -10.85
N ASP A 15 1.39 -3.08 -10.76
CA ASP A 15 1.29 -4.00 -9.63
C ASP A 15 2.56 -4.86 -9.49
N ASN A 16 3.14 -5.31 -10.61
CA ASN A 16 4.43 -6.03 -10.60
C ASN A 16 5.57 -5.17 -10.03
N VAL A 17 5.65 -3.89 -10.41
CA VAL A 17 6.66 -2.96 -9.85
C VAL A 17 6.46 -2.78 -8.35
N ASN A 18 5.21 -2.63 -7.89
CA ASN A 18 4.90 -2.53 -6.47
C ASN A 18 5.33 -3.78 -5.71
N ILE A 19 4.98 -4.97 -6.21
CA ILE A 19 5.40 -6.24 -5.62
C ILE A 19 6.93 -6.34 -5.54
N SER A 20 7.65 -5.98 -6.60
CA SER A 20 9.11 -5.96 -6.58
C SER A 20 9.68 -5.00 -5.53
N ASN A 21 9.08 -3.82 -5.37
CA ASN A 21 9.48 -2.86 -4.34
C ASN A 21 9.21 -3.38 -2.92
N TYR A 22 8.06 -4.02 -2.68
CA TYR A 22 7.77 -4.62 -1.38
C TYR A 22 8.76 -5.74 -1.07
N ARG A 23 9.02 -6.64 -2.01
CA ARG A 23 10.03 -7.70 -1.85
C ARG A 23 11.40 -7.14 -1.53
N PHE A 24 11.80 -6.08 -2.23
CA PHE A 24 13.07 -5.42 -1.94
C PHE A 24 13.09 -4.86 -0.52
N ALA A 25 12.03 -4.20 -0.06
CA ALA A 25 11.94 -3.70 1.31
C ALA A 25 11.98 -4.84 2.34
N LEU A 26 11.22 -5.91 2.11
CA LEU A 26 11.17 -7.10 2.96
C LEU A 26 12.52 -7.81 3.05
N SER A 27 13.32 -7.82 1.98
CA SER A 27 14.67 -8.41 1.97
C SER A 27 15.65 -7.75 2.94
N LYS A 28 15.31 -6.58 3.49
CA LYS A 28 16.14 -5.81 4.42
C LYS A 28 15.73 -5.95 5.88
N ILE A 29 14.66 -6.70 6.16
CA ILE A 29 14.12 -6.85 7.51
C ILE A 29 13.98 -8.33 7.88
N THR A 30 13.94 -8.59 9.18
CA THR A 30 13.54 -9.91 9.69
C THR A 30 12.05 -9.85 10.02
N LEU A 31 11.27 -10.73 9.40
CA LEU A 31 9.84 -10.85 9.68
C LEU A 31 9.61 -11.46 11.07
N ARG A 32 8.51 -11.04 11.70
CA ARG A 32 8.01 -11.61 12.94
C ARG A 32 7.68 -13.09 12.75
N GLU A 33 7.84 -13.89 13.82
CA GLU A 33 7.50 -15.31 13.77
C GLU A 33 6.03 -15.51 13.40
N GLY A 34 5.77 -16.45 12.48
CA GLY A 34 4.44 -16.73 11.97
C GLY A 34 3.98 -15.84 10.81
N ILE A 35 4.82 -14.91 10.33
CA ILE A 35 4.53 -14.08 9.15
C ILE A 35 5.44 -14.49 7.99
N THR A 36 4.83 -14.86 6.87
CA THR A 36 5.51 -15.18 5.61
C THR A 36 5.73 -13.91 4.76
N GLU A 37 6.65 -14.00 3.78
CA GLU A 37 6.88 -12.90 2.83
C GLU A 37 5.61 -12.60 2.03
N GLU A 38 4.88 -13.63 1.60
CA GLU A 38 3.63 -13.51 0.86
C GLU A 38 2.55 -12.78 1.67
N GLU A 39 2.38 -13.13 2.95
CA GLU A 39 1.44 -12.44 3.85
C GLU A 39 1.84 -10.97 4.05
N ALA A 40 3.14 -10.70 4.21
CA ALA A 40 3.63 -9.33 4.34
C ALA A 40 3.36 -8.49 3.06
N ILE A 41 3.57 -9.06 1.87
CA ILE A 41 3.23 -8.41 0.59
C ILE A 41 1.71 -8.16 0.51
N GLU A 42 0.89 -9.11 0.94
CA GLU A 42 -0.56 -8.94 0.98
C GLU A 42 -0.98 -7.81 1.94
N TYR A 43 -0.31 -7.67 3.08
CA TYR A 43 -0.56 -6.55 4.00
C TYR A 43 -0.19 -5.20 3.37
N PHE A 44 0.95 -5.07 2.69
CA PHE A 44 1.27 -3.86 1.92
C PHE A 44 0.15 -3.49 0.95
N TRP A 45 -0.34 -4.48 0.19
CA TRP A 45 -1.41 -4.30 -0.78
C TRP A 45 -2.72 -3.84 -0.12
N ILE A 46 -3.17 -4.54 0.93
CA ILE A 46 -4.41 -4.22 1.65
C ILE A 46 -4.35 -2.80 2.21
N PHE A 47 -3.24 -2.42 2.85
CA PHE A 47 -3.10 -1.10 3.44
C PHE A 47 -3.13 0.01 2.38
N GLN A 48 -2.45 -0.18 1.24
CA GLN A 48 -2.46 0.81 0.16
C GLN A 48 -3.82 0.93 -0.52
N GLU A 49 -4.50 -0.18 -0.83
CA GLU A 49 -5.84 -0.13 -1.43
C GLU A 49 -6.86 0.49 -0.46
N MET A 50 -6.81 0.13 0.83
CA MET A 50 -7.65 0.76 1.87
C MET A 50 -7.40 2.27 1.94
N PHE A 51 -6.14 2.68 1.95
CA PHE A 51 -5.77 4.08 2.08
C PHE A 51 -6.15 4.89 0.84
N ASN A 52 -5.99 4.31 -0.35
CA ASN A 52 -6.45 4.90 -1.60
C ASN A 52 -7.97 5.09 -1.61
N GLY A 53 -8.75 4.09 -1.18
CA GLY A 53 -10.20 4.22 -1.05
C GLY A 53 -10.63 5.27 -0.03
N TYR A 54 -9.92 5.37 1.10
CA TYR A 54 -10.16 6.44 2.08
C TYR A 54 -9.93 7.83 1.46
N PHE A 55 -8.85 8.02 0.70
CA PHE A 55 -8.55 9.31 0.07
C PHE A 55 -9.45 9.63 -1.12
N GLU A 56 -9.86 8.64 -1.90
CA GLU A 56 -10.87 8.82 -2.96
C GLU A 56 -12.15 9.41 -2.36
N SER A 57 -12.61 8.87 -1.22
CA SER A 57 -13.80 9.41 -0.54
C SER A 57 -13.66 10.88 -0.08
N LYS A 58 -12.43 11.31 0.28
CA LYS A 58 -12.10 12.68 0.68
C LYS A 58 -12.06 13.67 -0.49
N THR A 59 -11.72 13.20 -1.70
CA THR A 59 -11.61 14.07 -2.88
C THR A 59 -12.95 14.68 -3.30
N TYR A 60 -14.07 14.06 -2.92
CA TYR A 60 -15.42 14.57 -3.13
C TYR A 60 -15.79 15.76 -2.22
N GLU A 61 -14.93 16.14 -1.24
CA GLU A 61 -15.17 17.24 -0.28
C GLU A 61 -14.59 18.62 -0.72
N ASN A 62 -14.33 18.85 -2.02
CA ASN A 62 -13.91 20.15 -2.59
C ASN A 62 -12.55 20.71 -2.11
N CYS A 63 -11.56 19.86 -1.82
CA CYS A 63 -10.19 20.33 -1.51
C CYS A 63 -9.34 20.55 -2.77
N GLU A 64 -8.36 21.46 -2.70
CA GLU A 64 -7.38 21.68 -3.77
C GLU A 64 -6.60 20.38 -4.05
N PHE A 65 -6.63 19.91 -5.30
CA PHE A 65 -6.08 18.60 -5.71
C PHE A 65 -4.61 18.40 -5.32
N ASN A 66 -3.78 19.44 -5.44
CA ASN A 66 -2.36 19.36 -5.08
C ASN A 66 -2.15 19.26 -3.56
N GLY A 67 -3.01 19.90 -2.76
CA GLY A 67 -2.99 19.78 -1.30
C GLY A 67 -3.37 18.36 -0.87
N LEU A 68 -4.38 17.78 -1.51
CA LEU A 68 -4.83 16.41 -1.25
C LEU A 68 -3.74 15.37 -1.55
N ILE A 69 -3.02 15.50 -2.66
CA ILE A 69 -1.91 14.59 -3.00
C ILE A 69 -0.81 14.69 -1.95
N LYS A 70 -0.40 15.89 -1.55
CA LYS A 70 0.63 16.05 -0.51
C LYS A 70 0.20 15.44 0.82
N GLU A 71 -1.05 15.64 1.21
CA GLU A 71 -1.59 15.07 2.45
C GLU A 71 -1.68 13.54 2.38
N HIS A 72 -2.05 12.98 1.22
CA HIS A 72 -2.05 11.54 0.94
C HIS A 72 -0.67 10.96 1.18
N GLU A 73 0.36 11.47 0.51
CA GLU A 73 1.72 10.93 0.59
C GLU A 73 2.27 10.97 2.02
N ILE A 74 2.04 12.08 2.74
CA ILE A 74 2.48 12.23 4.14
C ILE A 74 1.81 11.20 5.05
N LYS A 75 0.50 10.99 4.88
CA LYS A 75 -0.26 10.05 5.72
C LYS A 75 -0.01 8.59 5.32
N LEU A 76 0.26 8.32 4.05
CA LEU A 76 0.61 6.98 3.55
C LEU A 76 1.92 6.50 4.18
N GLY A 77 2.95 7.36 4.23
CA GLY A 77 4.21 7.01 4.88
C GLY A 77 4.02 6.63 6.36
N LYS A 78 3.13 7.33 7.08
CA LYS A 78 2.81 7.03 8.48
C LYS A 78 2.09 5.69 8.65
N ILE A 79 1.10 5.40 7.80
CA ILE A 79 0.34 4.15 7.92
C ILE A 79 1.21 2.94 7.56
N LEU A 80 2.09 3.07 6.57
CA LEU A 80 3.05 2.03 6.21
C LEU A 80 4.07 1.77 7.32
N ASN A 81 4.52 2.82 8.02
CA ASN A 81 5.41 2.69 9.18
C ASN A 81 4.73 1.95 10.36
N ILE A 82 3.43 2.16 10.57
CA ILE A 82 2.67 1.41 11.58
C ILE A 82 2.54 -0.06 11.16
N MET A 83 2.26 -0.32 9.88
CA MET A 83 2.11 -1.68 9.33
C MET A 83 3.44 -2.46 9.41
N LEU A 84 4.50 -1.98 8.75
CA LEU A 84 5.77 -1.72 9.43
C LEU A 84 6.15 -2.55 10.65
N TYR A 85 5.98 -1.85 11.76
CA TYR A 85 6.17 -2.29 13.13
C TYR A 85 5.40 -3.58 13.47
N GLY A 86 4.21 -3.78 12.90
CA GLY A 86 3.41 -4.98 13.11
C GLY A 86 4.01 -6.26 12.50
N ILE A 87 4.78 -6.14 11.41
CA ILE A 87 5.29 -7.30 10.66
C ILE A 87 6.78 -7.55 10.86
N VAL A 88 7.53 -6.53 11.28
CA VAL A 88 8.95 -6.65 11.63
C VAL A 88 9.07 -7.34 12.99
N LYS A 89 10.06 -8.21 13.14
CA LYS A 89 10.43 -8.78 14.43
C LYS A 89 10.99 -7.67 15.32
N GLU A 90 10.39 -7.49 16.49
CA GLU A 90 10.94 -6.62 17.53
C GLU A 90 12.24 -7.26 18.07
N ASP A 91 13.29 -6.45 18.23
CA ASP A 91 14.52 -6.86 18.91
C ASP A 91 14.30 -7.14 20.41
#